data_AF-A0A1Q7KU90-F1
#
_entry.id   AF-A0A1Q7KU90-F1
#
_cell.length_a   1.000
_cell.length_b   1.000
_cell.length_c   1.000
_cell.angle_alpha   90.00
_cell.angle_beta   90.00
_cell.angle_gamma   90.00
#
_symmetry.space_group_name_H-M   'P 1'
#
loop_
_entity.id
_entity.type
_entity.pdbx_description
1 polymer ?
#
loop_
_entity_poly.entity_id
_entity_poly.type
_entity_poly.pdbx_seq_one_letter_code
_entity_poly.pdbx_strand_id
1 'polypeptide(L)' 'MKESRIKRVSEILKMSERELTEYLRETDNTLQPTDLLKIISFEHGVKVFYHHENQEKPYKTRVFLRGIENSDLLK' A
#
# COMPACT_ATOMS: atom_id res chain seq x y z
N MET A 1 5.08 23.06 5.16
CA MET A 1 4.79 21.81 4.43
C MET A 1 5.29 20.67 5.29
N LYS A 2 4.43 19.73 5.71
CA LYS A 2 4.92 18.51 6.39
C LYS A 2 5.67 17.70 5.33
N GLU A 3 6.98 17.54 5.49
CA GLU A 3 7.75 16.58 4.71
C GLU A 3 7.19 15.20 5.05
N SER A 4 6.37 14.66 4.16
CA SER A 4 5.87 13.31 4.27
C SER A 4 7.05 12.36 4.10
N ARG A 5 7.59 11.88 5.22
CA ARG A 5 8.78 11.02 5.23
C ARG A 5 8.41 9.70 4.58
N ILE A 6 8.93 9.47 3.37
CA ILE A 6 8.81 8.19 2.68
C ILE A 6 9.39 7.09 3.59
N LYS A 7 8.54 6.17 4.02
CA LYS A 7 8.91 5.04 4.89
C LYS A 7 9.54 3.93 4.07
N ARG A 8 10.47 3.19 4.69
CA ARG A 8 11.07 2.00 4.06
C ARG A 8 10.01 0.89 3.94
N VAL A 9 10.18 0.01 2.96
CA VAL A 9 9.28 -1.13 2.75
C VAL A 9 9.18 -2.02 3.99
N SER A 10 10.28 -2.25 4.71
CA SER A 10 10.29 -3.01 5.97
C SER A 10 9.49 -2.36 7.11
N GLU A 11 9.32 -1.04 7.09
CA GLU A 11 8.44 -0.32 8.03
C GLU A 11 6.98 -0.46 7.59
N ILE A 12 6.72 -0.26 6.30
CA ILE A 12 5.38 -0.38 5.70
C ILE A 12 4.77 -1.75 5.97
N LEU A 13 5.56 -2.81 5.82
CA LEU A 13 5.12 -4.20 6.03
C LEU A 13 4.78 -4.55 7.48
N LYS A 14 5.16 -3.70 8.45
CA LYS A 14 4.85 -3.87 9.87
C LYS A 14 3.64 -3.04 10.32
N MET A 15 3.11 -2.19 9.44
CA MET A 15 1.95 -1.35 9.75
C MET A 15 0.67 -2.17 9.82
N SER A 16 -0.20 -1.80 10.74
CA SER A 16 -1.61 -2.18 10.68
C SER A 16 -2.29 -1.59 9.44
N GLU A 17 -3.44 -2.15 9.06
CA GLU A 17 -4.24 -1.65 7.95
C GLU A 17 -4.58 -0.15 8.10
N ARG A 18 -4.89 0.26 9.34
CA ARG A 18 -5.19 1.66 9.67
C ARG A 18 -3.97 2.56 9.46
N GLU A 19 -2.82 2.20 10.04
CA GLU A 19 -1.59 2.99 9.91
C GLU A 19 -1.14 3.09 8.44
N LEU A 20 -1.26 1.99 7.69
CA LEU A 20 -0.93 1.98 6.27
C LEU A 20 -1.89 2.86 5.48
N THR A 21 -3.18 2.83 5.79
CA THR A 21 -4.18 3.71 5.18
C THR A 21 -3.84 5.18 5.44
N GLU A 22 -3.60 5.56 6.69
CA GLU A 22 -3.25 6.94 7.07
C GLU A 22 -1.97 7.40 6.34
N TYR A 23 -0.91 6.58 6.37
CA TYR A 23 0.34 6.85 5.65
C TYR A 23 0.13 7.06 4.15
N LEU A 24 -0.69 6.21 3.50
CA LEU A 24 -0.99 6.34 2.08
C LEU A 24 -1.79 7.60 1.78
N ARG A 25 -2.74 8.00 2.64
CA ARG A 25 -3.46 9.27 2.50
C ARG A 25 -2.55 10.49 2.62
N GLU A 26 -1.51 10.42 3.44
CA GLU A 26 -0.55 11.52 3.63
C GLU A 26 0.56 11.59 2.55
N THR A 27 0.83 10.48 1.85
CA THR A 27 1.97 10.38 0.91
C THR A 27 1.54 10.34 -0.55
N ASP A 28 0.32 9.90 -0.82
CA ASP A 28 -0.15 9.65 -2.17
C ASP A 28 -1.06 10.78 -2.66
N ASN A 29 -0.45 11.78 -3.30
CA ASN A 29 -1.16 12.96 -3.78
C ASN A 29 -2.21 12.67 -4.86
N THR A 30 -2.28 11.46 -5.41
CA THR A 30 -3.33 11.08 -6.37
C THR A 30 -4.64 10.68 -5.69
N LEU A 31 -4.59 10.39 -4.39
CA LEU A 31 -5.73 9.87 -3.65
C LEU A 31 -6.72 11.00 -3.29
N GLN A 32 -7.98 10.80 -3.66
CA GLN A 32 -9.06 11.70 -3.27
C GLN A 32 -9.57 11.37 -1.86
N PRO A 33 -10.15 12.34 -1.12
CA PRO A 33 -10.69 12.10 0.21
C PRO A 33 -11.74 10.97 0.25
N THR A 34 -12.56 10.85 -0.79
CA THR A 34 -13.63 9.85 -0.93
C THR A 34 -13.14 8.50 -1.46
N ASP A 35 -11.88 8.39 -1.88
CA ASP A 35 -11.35 7.13 -2.36
C ASP A 35 -11.28 6.08 -1.24
N LEU A 36 -11.49 4.83 -1.64
CA LEU A 36 -11.43 3.65 -0.78
C LEU A 36 -10.14 2.88 -1.04
N LEU A 37 -9.44 2.55 0.04
CA LEU A 37 -8.27 1.68 0.01
C LEU A 37 -8.66 0.29 0.49
N LYS A 38 -8.50 -0.71 -0.37
CA LYS A 38 -8.63 -2.12 0.00
C LYS A 38 -7.24 -2.72 0.14
N ILE A 39 -6.88 -3.09 1.35
CA ILE A 39 -5.56 -3.63 1.69
C ILE A 39 -5.68 -5.14 1.85
N ILE A 40 -4.82 -5.88 1.16
CA ILE A 40 -4.74 -7.34 1.21
C ILE A 40 -3.31 -7.73 1.55
N SER A 41 -3.13 -8.29 2.75
CA SER A 41 -1.88 -8.92 3.16
C SER A 41 -1.78 -10.34 2.58
N PHE A 42 -0.60 -10.73 2.15
CA PHE A 42 -0.27 -12.07 1.67
C PHE A 42 1.12 -12.48 2.16
N GLU A 43 1.50 -13.74 1.95
CA GLU A 43 2.73 -14.33 2.49
C GLU A 43 3.98 -13.46 2.27
N HIS A 44 4.14 -12.94 1.06
CA HIS A 44 5.32 -12.19 0.66
C HIS A 44 5.12 -10.67 0.67
N GLY A 45 4.02 -10.13 1.20
CA GLY A 45 3.82 -8.68 1.14
C GLY A 45 2.42 -8.18 1.41
N VAL A 46 2.18 -6.94 0.97
CA VAL A 46 0.90 -6.27 1.07
C VAL A 46 0.56 -5.66 -0.28
N LYS A 47 -0.68 -5.88 -0.73
CA LYS A 47 -1.25 -5.31 -1.95
C LYS A 47 -2.35 -4.33 -1.56
N VAL A 48 -2.31 -3.14 -2.14
CA VAL A 48 -3.28 -2.07 -1.90
C VAL A 48 -3.97 -1.72 -3.20
N PHE A 49 -5.29 -1.77 -3.20
CA PHE A 49 -6.14 -1.40 -4.30
C PHE A 49 -6.84 -0.08 -4.00
N TYR A 50 -6.75 0.85 -4.93
CA TYR A 50 -7.31 2.18 -4.84
C TYR A 50 -8.56 2.23 -5.70
N HIS A 51 -9.69 2.57 -5.10
CA HIS A 51 -10.98 2.67 -5.76
C HIS A 51 -11.53 4.07 -5.59
N HIS A 52 -12.14 4.61 -6.64
CA HIS A 52 -13.05 5.72 -6.47
C HIS A 52 -14.29 5.27 -5.73
N GLU A 53 -14.96 6.19 -5.05
CA GLU A 53 -16.23 5.94 -4.39
C GLU A 53 -17.21 5.28 -5.38
N ASN A 54 -17.88 4.22 -4.95
CA ASN A 54 -18.84 3.45 -5.74
C ASN A 54 -18.29 2.76 -7.01
N GLN A 55 -16.96 2.62 -7.15
CA GLN A 55 -16.36 1.86 -8.25
C GLN A 55 -15.74 0.55 -7.75
N GLU A 56 -16.15 -0.57 -8.34
CA GLU A 56 -15.59 -1.89 -8.01
C GLU A 56 -14.20 -2.11 -8.62
N LYS A 57 -13.91 -1.47 -9.74
CA LYS A 57 -12.62 -1.63 -10.42
C LYS A 57 -11.59 -0.67 -9.83
N PRO A 58 -10.43 -1.16 -9.38
CA PRO A 58 -9.39 -0.28 -8.88
C PRO A 58 -8.78 0.53 -10.02
N TYR A 59 -8.61 1.83 -9.81
CA TYR A 59 -7.91 2.70 -10.76
C TYR A 59 -6.38 2.61 -10.59
N LYS A 60 -5.92 2.22 -9.39
CA LYS A 60 -4.50 2.08 -9.05
C LYS A 60 -4.29 0.90 -8.12
N THR A 61 -3.15 0.23 -8.29
CA THR A 61 -2.73 -0.87 -7.41
C THR A 61 -1.28 -0.62 -7.02
N ARG A 62 -0.96 -0.78 -5.73
CA ARG A 62 0.40 -0.70 -5.20
C ARG A 62 0.72 -1.98 -4.45
N VAL A 63 1.94 -2.50 -4.64
CA VAL A 63 2.42 -3.72 -3.99
C VAL A 63 3.69 -3.41 -3.23
N PHE A 64 3.73 -3.82 -1.97
CA PHE A 64 4.92 -3.79 -1.12
C PHE A 64 5.35 -5.24 -0.88
N LEU A 65 6.49 -5.62 -1.43
CA LEU A 65 7.03 -6.97 -1.26
C LEU A 65 8.01 -6.99 -0.09
N ARG A 66 7.91 -8.02 0.76
CA ARG A 66 9.03 -8.42 1.63
C ARG A 66 10.20 -8.68 0.71
N GLY A 67 11.39 -8.21 1.08
CA GLY A 67 12.60 -8.56 0.33
C GLY A 67 12.71 -10.08 0.30
N ILE A 68 12.38 -10.67 -0.84
CA ILE A 68 12.64 -12.08 -1.08
C ILE A 68 14.11 -12.10 -1.49
N GLU A 69 14.97 -12.71 -0.68
CA GLU A 69 16.28 -13.09 -1.20
C GLU A 69 15.99 -13.91 -2.46
N ASN A 70 16.57 -13.52 -3.61
CA ASN A 70 16.22 -14.00 -4.96
C ASN A 70 16.16 -15.54 -5.15
N SER A 71 16.51 -16.33 -4.15
CA SER A 71 16.49 -17.80 -4.16
C SER A 71 15.10 -18.44 -4.17
N ASP A 72 14.06 -17.79 -3.66
CA ASP A 72 12.73 -18.43 -3.53
C ASP A 72 11.79 -18.20 -4.71
N LEU A 73 12.12 -17.31 -5.65
CA LEU A 73 11.31 -17.02 -6.84
C LEU A 73 11.66 -17.90 -8.06
N LEU A 74 12.61 -18.84 -7.91
CA LEU A 74 13.12 -19.69 -9.00
C LEU A 74 12.91 -21.20 -8.75
N LYS A 75 11.94 -21.59 -7.91
CA LYS A 75 11.58 -23.00 -7.72
C LYS A 75 10.27 -23.36 -8.40
#